data_AF-A0A2G9GRM1-F1
#
_entry.id   AF-A0A2G9GRM1-F1
#
_cell.length_a   1.000
_cell.length_b   1.000
_cell.length_c   1.000
_cell.angle_alpha   90.00
_cell.angle_beta   90.00
_cell.angle_gamma   90.00
#
_symmetry.space_group_name_H-M   'P 1'
#
loop_
_entity.id
_entity.type
_entity.pdbx_description
1 polymer ?
#
loop_
_entity_poly.entity_id
_entity_poly.type
_entity_poly.pdbx_seq_one_letter_code
_entity_poly.pdbx_strand_id
1 'polypeptide(L)'
;MEEEANLEGSTNKIVRMAETEAQQVALLANASLLAEELLPRAAMKLSPLNQANYKDDYRRRPMDRQNRNPEQREWRRRLVNSVDRLKDSFCRQHALDLIFTEEDDSYLTADMYINMDGNMDEIEWSPSPIFQELYAKLNRMAGIAADMFVGRERFATLLLMRLTETVILWLSEDQTFWDDIEEGPRPLGPLGLQQFYLDMKFVMCFASQGRYLSRNLHRVVNDIISKALAAFAATGMDPYSVLPEDDWFNEICQDAMERLSGKPKIANGERDLNSPTASVSAQSISSIRSHGSS
;
A
#
# COMPACT_ATOMS: atom_id res chain seq x y z
N MET A 1 -4.80 -20.90 33.02
CA MET A 1 -5.36 -22.10 32.39
C MET A 1 -6.08 -21.65 31.15
N GLU A 2 -5.35 -21.56 30.05
CA GLU A 2 -5.81 -21.68 28.66
C GLU A 2 -4.58 -22.26 27.95
N GLU A 3 -4.69 -23.52 27.52
CA GLU A 3 -3.59 -24.33 27.01
C GLU A 3 -3.18 -23.83 25.62
N GLU A 4 -1.99 -23.21 25.53
CA GLU A 4 -1.23 -23.19 24.29
C GLU A 4 -0.82 -24.63 23.96
N ALA A 5 -1.61 -25.28 23.13
CA ALA A 5 -1.30 -26.61 22.64
C ALA A 5 -0.08 -26.52 21.70
N ASN A 6 1.08 -26.89 22.24
CA ASN A 6 2.31 -27.19 21.52
C ASN A 6 2.04 -28.13 20.32
N LEU A 7 2.08 -27.59 19.11
CA LEU A 7 1.88 -28.27 17.83
C LEU A 7 3.21 -28.65 17.13
N GLU A 8 4.25 -28.96 17.89
CA GLU A 8 5.58 -29.30 17.35
C GLU A 8 5.78 -30.81 17.09
N GLY A 9 4.82 -31.67 17.45
CA GLY A 9 5.00 -33.12 17.44
C GLY A 9 4.19 -33.92 16.40
N SER A 10 3.91 -33.41 15.19
CA SER A 10 3.20 -34.22 14.17
C SER A 10 3.80 -34.08 12.77
N THR A 11 4.50 -35.13 12.36
CA THR A 11 5.19 -35.36 11.08
C THR A 11 4.25 -35.65 9.91
N ASN A 12 3.15 -34.90 9.77
CA ASN A 12 2.35 -34.77 8.53
C ASN A 12 1.38 -33.59 8.66
N LYS A 13 1.90 -32.36 8.70
CA LYS A 13 1.04 -31.17 8.61
C LYS A 13 0.57 -31.02 7.15
N ILE A 14 -0.70 -31.39 6.89
CA ILE A 14 -1.39 -31.10 5.61
C ILE A 14 -1.40 -29.57 5.33
N VAL A 15 -1.29 -28.76 6.38
CA VAL A 15 -1.24 -27.30 6.33
C VAL A 15 0.16 -26.82 6.70
N ARG A 16 0.83 -26.15 5.77
CA ARG A 16 2.13 -25.49 5.99
C ARG A 16 1.93 -24.00 6.20
N MET A 17 2.81 -23.38 6.98
CA MET A 17 2.82 -21.93 7.16
C MET A 17 3.22 -21.24 5.86
N ALA A 18 2.66 -20.06 5.60
CA ALA A 18 3.08 -19.20 4.51
C ALA A 18 4.30 -18.39 4.97
N GLU A 19 5.47 -18.83 4.53
CA GLU A 19 6.77 -18.29 4.93
C GLU A 19 7.19 -17.11 4.03
N THR A 20 6.74 -17.10 2.76
CA THR A 20 7.12 -16.04 1.81
C THR A 20 6.01 -15.02 1.60
N GLU A 21 6.38 -13.77 1.30
CA GLU A 21 5.42 -12.71 0.95
C GLU A 21 4.49 -13.15 -0.20
N ALA A 22 5.01 -13.86 -1.19
CA ALA A 22 4.22 -14.43 -2.28
C ALA A 22 3.16 -15.43 -1.77
N GLN A 23 3.53 -16.36 -0.88
CA GLN A 23 2.58 -17.30 -0.30
C GLN A 23 1.50 -16.59 0.53
N GLN A 24 1.89 -15.59 1.32
CA GLN A 24 0.96 -14.82 2.16
C GLN A 24 -0.01 -14.00 1.32
N VAL A 25 0.48 -13.30 0.29
CA VAL A 25 -0.35 -12.54 -0.65
C VAL A 25 -1.30 -13.46 -1.43
N ALA A 26 -0.85 -14.63 -1.86
CA ALA A 26 -1.70 -15.64 -2.48
C ALA A 26 -2.84 -16.10 -1.57
N LEU A 27 -2.55 -16.35 -0.28
CA LEU A 27 -3.57 -16.73 0.70
C LEU A 27 -4.62 -15.64 0.89
N LEU A 28 -4.19 -14.38 1.07
CA LEU A 28 -5.09 -13.24 1.26
C LEU A 28 -6.05 -13.06 0.10
N ALA A 29 -5.55 -13.23 -1.12
CA ALA A 29 -6.36 -13.05 -2.29
C ALA A 29 -7.26 -14.23 -2.59
N ASN A 30 -6.82 -15.46 -2.34
CA ASN A 30 -7.69 -16.64 -2.40
C ASN A 30 -8.85 -16.50 -1.41
N ALA A 31 -8.57 -16.03 -0.20
CA ALA A 31 -9.60 -15.74 0.81
C ALA A 31 -10.55 -14.62 0.34
N SER A 32 -10.01 -13.54 -0.21
CA SER A 32 -10.80 -12.41 -0.72
C SER A 32 -11.68 -12.80 -1.92
N LEU A 33 -11.12 -13.55 -2.88
CA LEU A 33 -11.83 -14.13 -4.02
C LEU A 33 -12.99 -15.04 -3.56
N LEU A 34 -12.72 -15.89 -2.58
CA LEU A 34 -13.73 -16.78 -2.01
C LEU A 34 -14.91 -15.97 -1.42
N ALA A 35 -14.60 -14.91 -0.66
CA ALA A 35 -15.58 -14.08 0.03
C ALA A 35 -16.39 -13.16 -0.92
N GLU A 36 -15.72 -12.57 -1.91
CA GLU A 36 -16.29 -11.50 -2.73
C GLU A 36 -16.94 -12.01 -4.03
N GLU A 37 -16.42 -13.08 -4.62
CA GLU A 37 -16.94 -13.59 -5.90
C GLU A 37 -17.46 -15.02 -5.83
N LEU A 38 -16.66 -15.98 -5.37
CA LEU A 38 -16.99 -17.40 -5.54
C LEU A 38 -18.24 -17.78 -4.74
N LEU A 39 -18.29 -17.43 -3.45
CA LEU A 39 -19.44 -17.76 -2.61
C LEU A 39 -20.71 -17.00 -3.01
N PRO A 40 -20.67 -15.68 -3.28
CA PRO A 40 -21.84 -14.97 -3.80
C PRO A 40 -22.36 -15.59 -5.10
N ARG A 41 -21.49 -15.93 -6.07
CA ARG A 41 -21.88 -16.55 -7.34
C ARG A 41 -22.42 -17.97 -7.14
N ALA A 42 -21.77 -18.79 -6.33
CA ALA A 42 -22.21 -20.15 -6.03
C ALA A 42 -23.59 -20.14 -5.37
N ALA A 43 -23.79 -19.27 -4.37
CA ALA A 43 -25.05 -19.19 -3.66
C ALA A 43 -26.18 -18.62 -4.52
N MET A 44 -25.90 -17.71 -5.48
CA MET A 44 -26.88 -17.32 -6.49
C MET A 44 -27.31 -18.50 -7.37
N LYS A 45 -26.38 -19.36 -7.80
CA LYS A 45 -26.67 -20.53 -8.64
C LYS A 45 -27.40 -21.65 -7.89
N LEU A 46 -27.03 -21.87 -6.63
CA LEU A 46 -27.57 -22.97 -5.79
C LEU A 46 -28.86 -22.58 -5.05
N SER A 47 -29.24 -21.31 -5.04
CA SER A 47 -30.50 -20.88 -4.43
C SER A 47 -31.69 -21.55 -5.13
N PRO A 48 -32.65 -22.16 -4.39
CA PRO A 48 -33.80 -22.87 -4.95
C PRO A 48 -34.66 -22.03 -5.91
N LEU A 49 -34.51 -20.71 -5.85
CA LEU A 49 -35.21 -19.74 -6.69
C LEU A 49 -34.84 -19.85 -8.18
N ASN A 50 -33.65 -20.36 -8.51
CA ASN A 50 -33.23 -20.58 -9.90
C ASN A 50 -33.65 -21.96 -10.45
N GLN A 51 -34.04 -22.90 -9.59
CA GLN A 51 -34.56 -24.21 -10.00
C GLN A 51 -36.09 -24.21 -10.16
N ALA A 52 -36.80 -23.29 -9.50
CA ALA A 52 -38.27 -23.24 -9.53
C ALA A 52 -38.88 -22.44 -10.71
N ASN A 53 -38.07 -21.83 -11.59
CA ASN A 53 -38.60 -20.90 -12.60
C ASN A 53 -39.10 -21.58 -13.90
N TYR A 54 -39.46 -22.86 -13.86
CA TYR A 54 -40.13 -23.50 -15.00
C TYR A 54 -41.64 -23.68 -14.84
N LYS A 55 -42.23 -23.57 -13.64
CA LYS A 55 -43.70 -23.57 -13.48
C LYS A 55 -44.13 -22.80 -12.22
N ASP A 56 -45.02 -21.83 -12.41
CA ASP A 56 -45.83 -21.10 -11.42
C ASP A 56 -45.10 -20.18 -10.42
N ASP A 57 -45.29 -18.87 -10.54
CA ASP A 57 -46.34 -18.13 -9.80
C ASP A 57 -46.11 -16.61 -9.93
N TYR A 58 -46.96 -15.90 -10.69
CA TYR A 58 -46.88 -14.45 -10.94
C TYR A 58 -47.33 -13.57 -9.74
N ARG A 59 -47.29 -14.08 -8.50
CA ARG A 59 -47.93 -13.41 -7.34
C ARG A 59 -47.04 -13.08 -6.14
N ARG A 60 -45.72 -13.24 -6.21
CA ARG A 60 -44.84 -12.86 -5.07
C ARG A 60 -44.25 -11.46 -5.24
N ARG A 61 -44.59 -10.57 -4.30
CA ARG A 61 -44.10 -9.18 -4.21
C ARG A 61 -42.56 -9.13 -4.18
N PRO A 62 -41.93 -8.13 -4.81
CA PRO A 62 -40.47 -7.98 -4.84
C PRO A 62 -39.80 -7.90 -3.45
N MET A 63 -40.51 -7.40 -2.43
CA MET A 63 -39.97 -7.19 -1.08
C MET A 63 -39.63 -8.50 -0.32
N ASP A 64 -40.29 -9.61 -0.63
CA ASP A 64 -40.05 -10.91 0.04
C ASP A 64 -38.82 -11.66 -0.50
N ARG A 65 -38.25 -11.22 -1.63
CA ARG A 65 -37.00 -11.79 -2.19
C ARG A 65 -35.77 -11.34 -1.41
N GLN A 66 -35.79 -10.16 -0.79
CA GLN A 66 -34.62 -9.55 -0.14
C GLN A 66 -34.25 -10.22 1.20
N ASN A 67 -35.22 -10.92 1.84
CA ASN A 67 -35.10 -11.34 3.24
C ASN A 67 -35.04 -12.87 3.46
N ARG A 68 -35.02 -13.67 2.38
CA ARG A 68 -35.27 -15.11 2.47
C ARG A 68 -34.10 -16.01 2.88
N ASN A 69 -32.86 -15.51 2.88
CA ASN A 69 -31.68 -16.32 3.24
C ASN A 69 -30.87 -15.65 4.38
N PRO A 70 -31.40 -15.58 5.62
CA PRO A 70 -30.69 -14.97 6.75
C PRO A 70 -29.37 -15.67 7.07
N GLU A 71 -29.32 -17.00 6.98
CA GLU A 71 -28.10 -17.78 7.19
C GLU A 71 -27.03 -17.42 6.17
N GLN A 72 -27.35 -17.40 4.88
CA GLN A 72 -26.39 -17.04 3.82
C GLN A 72 -25.79 -15.63 4.04
N ARG A 73 -26.58 -14.67 4.52
CA ARG A 73 -26.09 -13.34 4.88
C ARG A 73 -25.15 -13.40 6.08
N GLU A 74 -25.48 -14.21 7.09
CA GLU A 74 -24.64 -14.44 8.26
C GLU A 74 -23.29 -15.07 7.88
N TRP A 75 -23.30 -16.16 7.10
CA TRP A 75 -22.09 -16.81 6.59
C TRP A 75 -21.21 -15.85 5.79
N ARG A 76 -21.82 -15.07 4.89
CA ARG A 76 -21.10 -14.04 4.12
C ARG A 76 -20.45 -13.01 5.05
N ARG A 77 -21.18 -12.51 6.04
CA ARG A 77 -20.65 -11.52 6.99
C ARG A 77 -19.48 -12.09 7.79
N ARG A 78 -19.62 -13.31 8.32
CA ARG A 78 -18.56 -13.99 9.08
C ARG A 78 -17.31 -14.20 8.24
N LEU A 79 -17.47 -14.61 6.98
CA LEU A 79 -16.34 -14.81 6.10
C LEU A 79 -15.64 -13.49 5.77
N VAL A 80 -16.37 -12.43 5.38
CA VAL A 80 -15.77 -11.11 5.13
C VAL A 80 -15.01 -10.62 6.35
N ASN A 81 -15.59 -10.72 7.56
CA ASN A 81 -14.92 -10.35 8.79
C ASN A 81 -13.65 -11.18 9.05
N SER A 82 -13.65 -12.47 8.69
CA SER A 82 -12.47 -13.33 8.83
C SER A 82 -11.36 -12.96 7.85
N VAL A 83 -11.74 -12.62 6.61
CA VAL A 83 -10.80 -12.12 5.59
C VAL A 83 -10.22 -10.77 6.00
N ASP A 84 -11.04 -9.88 6.57
CA ASP A 84 -10.56 -8.58 7.04
C ASP A 84 -9.59 -8.72 8.21
N ARG A 85 -9.85 -9.63 9.16
CA ARG A 85 -8.89 -9.96 10.22
C ARG A 85 -7.58 -10.53 9.68
N LEU A 86 -7.65 -11.34 8.62
CA LEU A 86 -6.44 -11.87 7.98
C LEU A 86 -5.63 -10.74 7.32
N LYS A 87 -6.28 -9.78 6.67
CA LYS A 87 -5.64 -8.57 6.13
C LYS A 87 -5.01 -7.72 7.23
N ASP A 88 -5.69 -7.54 8.36
CA ASP A 88 -5.15 -6.83 9.53
C ASP A 88 -3.92 -7.51 10.11
N SER A 89 -3.97 -8.83 10.29
CA SER A 89 -2.83 -9.60 10.79
C SER A 89 -1.64 -9.49 9.85
N PHE A 90 -1.87 -9.59 8.54
CA PHE A 90 -0.83 -9.41 7.53
C PHE A 90 -0.22 -8.01 7.63
N CYS A 91 -1.04 -6.95 7.61
CA CYS A 91 -0.52 -5.58 7.63
C CYS A 91 0.25 -5.29 8.93
N ARG A 92 -0.26 -5.79 10.06
CA ARG A 92 0.40 -5.65 11.36
C ARG A 92 1.73 -6.38 11.40
N GLN A 93 1.79 -7.62 10.93
CA GLN A 93 3.04 -8.38 10.88
C GLN A 93 4.08 -7.64 10.04
N HIS A 94 3.72 -7.24 8.81
CA HIS A 94 4.63 -6.53 7.92
C HIS A 94 5.03 -5.14 8.41
N ALA A 95 4.21 -4.50 9.24
CA ALA A 95 4.56 -3.25 9.91
C ALA A 95 5.54 -3.51 11.07
N LEU A 96 5.33 -4.54 11.88
CA LEU A 96 6.25 -4.91 12.95
C LEU A 96 7.62 -5.29 12.39
N ASP A 97 7.66 -6.14 11.35
CA ASP A 97 8.91 -6.56 10.69
C ASP A 97 9.68 -5.38 10.06
N LEU A 98 9.01 -4.25 9.80
CA LEU A 98 9.60 -3.04 9.24
C LEU A 98 10.07 -2.07 10.33
N ILE A 99 9.28 -1.92 11.40
CA ILE A 99 9.53 -0.94 12.45
C ILE A 99 10.53 -1.47 13.47
N PHE A 100 10.54 -2.77 13.73
CA PHE A 100 11.35 -3.38 14.76
C PHE A 100 12.48 -4.24 14.20
N THR A 101 13.59 -4.22 14.92
CA THR A 101 14.74 -5.10 14.74
C THR A 101 14.44 -6.50 15.28
N GLU A 102 15.31 -7.47 14.99
CA GLU A 102 15.26 -8.82 15.59
C GLU A 102 15.50 -8.80 17.11
N GLU A 103 16.06 -7.72 17.66
CA GLU A 103 16.37 -7.54 19.09
C GLU A 103 15.28 -6.73 19.82
N ASP A 104 14.10 -6.53 19.21
CA ASP A 104 12.96 -5.74 19.71
C ASP A 104 13.23 -4.22 19.84
N ASP A 105 14.37 -3.71 19.36
CA ASP A 105 14.60 -2.26 19.22
C ASP A 105 13.82 -1.69 18.01
N SER A 106 13.41 -0.42 18.09
CA SER A 106 12.71 0.28 16.99
C SER A 106 13.69 0.98 16.04
N TYR A 107 13.47 0.85 14.73
CA TYR A 107 14.08 1.69 13.70
C TYR A 107 13.42 3.07 13.58
N LEU A 108 12.20 3.21 14.09
CA LEU A 108 11.43 4.46 14.10
C LEU A 108 11.51 5.10 15.48
N THR A 109 12.54 5.91 15.69
CA THR A 109 12.82 6.54 17.00
C THR A 109 12.94 8.05 16.85
N ALA A 110 12.56 8.81 17.89
CA ALA A 110 12.70 10.26 17.91
C ALA A 110 14.15 10.73 17.66
N ASP A 111 15.11 9.95 18.12
CA ASP A 111 16.55 10.17 17.94
C ASP A 111 16.98 10.35 16.49
N MET A 112 16.24 9.77 15.53
CA MET A 112 16.56 9.91 14.10
C MET A 112 16.41 11.35 13.61
N TYR A 113 15.57 12.15 14.28
CA TYR A 113 15.33 13.55 13.96
C TYR A 113 16.09 14.48 14.92
N ILE A 114 16.08 14.19 16.22
CA ILE A 114 16.65 15.06 17.26
C ILE A 114 18.18 15.16 17.14
N ASN A 115 18.85 14.12 16.63
CA ASN A 115 20.31 14.11 16.52
C ASN A 115 20.86 14.72 15.21
N MET A 116 20.00 15.21 14.30
CA MET A 116 20.45 15.71 12.99
C MET A 116 21.25 17.01 13.05
N ASP A 117 20.88 17.92 13.95
CA ASP A 117 21.53 19.24 14.04
C ASP A 117 22.97 19.21 14.59
N GLY A 118 23.45 18.03 15.02
CA GLY A 118 24.82 17.83 15.51
C GLY A 118 25.87 17.57 14.43
N ASN A 119 25.47 17.30 13.18
CA ASN A 119 26.37 16.86 12.10
C ASN A 119 26.14 17.68 10.82
N MET A 120 26.76 18.86 10.75
CA MET A 120 26.50 19.86 9.70
C MET A 120 27.25 19.63 8.37
N ASP A 121 28.12 18.63 8.27
CA ASP A 121 28.86 18.34 7.03
C ASP A 121 27.93 17.68 5.99
N GLU A 122 27.88 18.26 4.78
CA GLU A 122 27.13 17.85 3.57
C GLU A 122 26.03 16.78 3.77
N ILE A 123 24.89 17.21 4.31
CA ILE A 123 23.68 16.37 4.39
C ILE A 123 23.17 16.11 2.97
N GLU A 124 23.28 14.87 2.50
CA GLU A 124 22.58 14.40 1.31
C GLU A 124 21.11 14.15 1.68
N TRP A 125 20.24 15.07 1.26
CA TRP A 125 18.81 14.98 1.54
C TRP A 125 18.17 13.77 0.86
N SER A 126 17.61 12.88 1.68
CA SER A 126 16.78 11.78 1.21
C SER A 126 15.79 11.38 2.31
N PRO A 127 14.65 10.75 1.97
CA PRO A 127 13.75 10.20 2.98
C PRO A 127 14.49 9.23 3.90
N SER A 128 14.13 9.15 5.19
CA SER A 128 14.81 8.28 6.14
C SER A 128 14.73 6.80 5.72
N PRO A 129 15.74 5.97 6.04
CA PRO A 129 15.83 4.58 5.59
C PRO A 129 14.56 3.77 5.78
N ILE A 130 13.88 3.88 6.93
CA ILE A 130 12.63 3.16 7.21
C ILE A 130 11.52 3.48 6.21
N PHE A 131 11.39 4.73 5.76
CA PHE A 131 10.39 5.10 4.75
C PHE A 131 10.82 4.67 3.34
N GLN A 132 12.12 4.67 3.03
CA GLN A 132 12.65 4.08 1.79
C GLN A 132 12.34 2.57 1.74
N GLU A 133 12.51 1.86 2.85
CA GLU A 133 12.19 0.44 2.99
C GLU A 133 10.68 0.18 2.89
N LEU A 134 9.85 1.03 3.50
CA LEU A 134 8.39 0.98 3.33
C LEU A 134 8.01 1.08 1.84
N TYR A 135 8.57 2.05 1.14
CA TYR A 135 8.35 2.24 -0.30
C TYR A 135 8.79 1.00 -1.11
N ALA A 136 9.99 0.49 -0.84
CA ALA A 136 10.51 -0.69 -1.52
C ALA A 136 9.65 -1.94 -1.25
N LYS A 137 9.19 -2.13 0.00
CA LYS A 137 8.29 -3.22 0.39
C LYS A 137 6.95 -3.11 -0.33
N LEU A 138 6.34 -1.92 -0.37
CA LEU A 138 5.09 -1.68 -1.07
C LEU A 138 5.21 -1.97 -2.57
N ASN A 139 6.29 -1.54 -3.22
CA ASN A 139 6.56 -1.85 -4.62
C ASN A 139 6.73 -3.36 -4.86
N ARG A 140 7.46 -4.05 -3.99
CA ARG A 140 7.64 -5.51 -4.08
C ARG A 140 6.30 -6.24 -3.94
N MET A 141 5.49 -5.86 -2.96
CA MET A 141 4.15 -6.42 -2.76
C MET A 141 3.21 -6.10 -3.93
N ALA A 142 3.30 -4.89 -4.50
CA ALA A 142 2.55 -4.50 -5.68
C ALA A 142 2.89 -5.39 -6.88
N GLY A 143 4.19 -5.68 -7.09
CA GLY A 143 4.66 -6.60 -8.14
C GLY A 143 4.12 -8.02 -7.95
N ILE A 144 4.27 -8.58 -6.76
CA ILE A 144 3.73 -9.91 -6.41
C ILE A 144 2.22 -9.96 -6.66
N ALA A 145 1.48 -8.94 -6.20
CA ALA A 145 0.04 -8.88 -6.36
C ALA A 145 -0.39 -8.72 -7.83
N ALA A 146 0.37 -7.97 -8.64
CA ALA A 146 0.10 -7.81 -10.07
C ALA A 146 0.24 -9.15 -10.82
N ASP A 147 1.28 -9.92 -10.52
CA ASP A 147 1.51 -11.24 -11.13
C ASP A 147 0.44 -12.25 -10.72
N MET A 148 -0.03 -12.19 -9.47
CA MET A 148 -1.02 -13.13 -8.95
C MET A 148 -2.48 -12.75 -9.31
N PHE A 149 -2.77 -11.46 -9.53
CA PHE A 149 -4.15 -10.95 -9.62
C PHE A 149 -4.40 -10.10 -10.87
N VAL A 150 -4.09 -10.65 -12.04
CA VAL A 150 -4.40 -10.03 -13.34
C VAL A 150 -5.91 -9.68 -13.41
N GLY A 151 -6.23 -8.40 -13.61
CA GLY A 151 -7.60 -7.88 -13.70
C GLY A 151 -8.29 -7.64 -12.35
N ARG A 152 -7.55 -7.64 -11.24
CA ARG A 152 -8.07 -7.37 -9.88
C ARG A 152 -7.18 -6.40 -9.10
N GLU A 153 -6.76 -5.35 -9.79
CA GLU A 153 -5.85 -4.33 -9.30
C GLU A 153 -6.37 -3.68 -8.02
N ARG A 154 -7.70 -3.60 -7.86
CA ARG A 154 -8.35 -3.06 -6.64
C ARG A 154 -7.93 -3.80 -5.37
N PHE A 155 -7.72 -5.12 -5.42
CA PHE A 155 -7.28 -5.87 -4.24
C PHE A 155 -5.88 -5.41 -3.80
N ALA A 156 -4.96 -5.30 -4.76
CA ALA A 156 -3.60 -4.82 -4.50
C ALA A 156 -3.63 -3.39 -3.93
N THR A 157 -4.38 -2.48 -4.55
CA THR A 157 -4.51 -1.09 -4.06
C THR A 157 -5.02 -1.03 -2.62
N LEU A 158 -6.05 -1.81 -2.27
CA LEU A 158 -6.59 -1.82 -0.90
C LEU A 158 -5.63 -2.44 0.11
N LEU A 159 -4.85 -3.44 -0.29
CA LEU A 159 -3.83 -4.04 0.58
C LEU A 159 -2.69 -3.05 0.86
N LEU A 160 -2.18 -2.38 -0.18
CA LEU A 160 -1.13 -1.37 -0.05
C LEU A 160 -1.59 -0.16 0.77
N MET A 161 -2.84 0.27 0.57
CA MET A 161 -3.48 1.32 1.37
C MET A 161 -3.47 0.95 2.86
N ARG A 162 -3.96 -0.24 3.20
CA ARG A 162 -4.06 -0.70 4.59
C ARG A 162 -2.69 -0.90 5.23
N LEU A 163 -1.71 -1.43 4.50
CA LEU A 163 -0.35 -1.60 4.99
C LEU A 163 0.30 -0.24 5.29
N THR A 164 0.21 0.71 4.35
CA THR A 164 0.74 2.07 4.55
C THR A 164 0.08 2.75 5.75
N GLU A 165 -1.25 2.68 5.86
CA GLU A 165 -1.98 3.21 7.02
C GLU A 165 -1.54 2.56 8.34
N THR A 166 -1.30 1.25 8.35
CA THR A 166 -0.89 0.54 9.57
C THR A 166 0.45 1.06 10.08
N VAL A 167 1.42 1.27 9.20
CA VAL A 167 2.75 1.80 9.57
C VAL A 167 2.65 3.24 10.07
N ILE A 168 1.89 4.08 9.37
CA ILE A 168 1.76 5.50 9.73
C ILE A 168 0.94 5.72 11.00
N LEU A 169 -0.09 4.91 11.25
CA LEU A 169 -0.81 4.91 12.52
C LEU A 169 0.08 4.52 13.68
N TRP A 170 1.03 3.60 13.46
CA TRP A 170 1.99 3.21 14.49
C TRP A 170 2.79 4.43 14.98
N LEU A 171 3.36 5.22 14.05
CA LEU A 171 4.04 6.48 14.38
C LEU A 171 3.09 7.50 15.07
N SER A 172 1.86 7.61 14.57
CA SER A 172 0.88 8.54 15.13
C SER A 172 0.51 8.22 16.59
N GLU A 173 0.53 6.93 16.96
CA GLU A 173 0.08 6.41 18.25
C GLU A 173 1.25 6.10 19.20
N ASP A 174 2.50 6.22 18.75
CA ASP A 174 3.69 5.96 19.58
C ASP A 174 3.93 7.09 20.59
N GLN A 175 3.42 6.88 21.81
CA GLN A 175 3.58 7.84 22.89
C GLN A 175 5.05 8.08 23.25
N THR A 176 5.88 7.04 23.25
CA THR A 176 7.30 7.16 23.64
C THR A 176 8.07 8.03 22.66
N PHE A 177 7.84 7.83 21.36
CA PHE A 177 8.39 8.68 20.31
C PHE A 177 7.98 10.16 20.51
N TRP A 178 6.71 10.41 20.81
CA TRP A 178 6.22 11.78 20.96
C TRP A 178 6.65 12.45 22.27
N ASP A 179 6.75 11.70 23.37
CA ASP A 179 7.27 12.21 24.64
C ASP A 179 8.72 12.71 24.46
N ASP A 180 9.55 11.97 23.73
CA ASP A 180 10.92 12.38 23.42
C ASP A 180 11.00 13.63 22.51
N ILE A 181 10.08 13.77 21.56
CA ILE A 181 10.03 14.94 20.64
C ILE A 181 9.52 16.20 21.35
N GLU A 182 8.51 16.06 22.21
CA GLU A 182 7.79 17.19 22.83
C GLU A 182 8.39 17.62 24.18
N GLU A 183 8.79 16.65 25.00
CA GLU A 183 9.22 16.87 26.39
C GLU A 183 10.65 16.37 26.66
N GLY A 184 11.31 15.78 25.65
CA GLY A 184 12.65 15.24 25.76
C GLY A 184 13.73 16.28 26.09
N PRO A 185 14.89 15.83 26.59
CA PRO A 185 15.98 16.73 27.03
C PRO A 185 16.62 17.51 25.87
N ARG A 186 16.47 17.03 24.64
CA ARG A 186 16.94 17.68 23.41
C ARG A 186 15.74 17.97 22.52
N PRO A 187 15.44 19.24 22.22
CA PRO A 187 14.31 19.57 21.37
C PRO A 187 14.58 19.20 19.91
N LEU A 188 13.51 19.03 19.13
CA LEU A 188 13.57 18.95 17.68
C LEU A 188 14.21 20.24 17.11
N GLY A 189 15.32 20.11 16.39
CA GLY A 189 16.00 21.24 15.75
C GLY A 189 15.62 21.41 14.27
N PRO A 190 16.16 22.45 13.60
CA PRO A 190 15.77 22.82 12.24
C PRO A 190 15.95 21.69 11.20
N LEU A 191 17.10 21.01 11.24
CA LEU A 191 17.38 19.92 10.29
C LEU A 191 16.51 18.70 10.58
N GLY A 192 16.30 18.39 11.86
CA GLY A 192 15.37 17.34 12.28
C GLY A 192 13.95 17.61 11.79
N LEU A 193 13.45 18.85 11.91
CA LEU A 193 12.13 19.23 11.43
C LEU A 193 12.02 19.10 9.90
N GLN A 194 13.03 19.55 9.15
CA GLN A 194 13.06 19.41 7.69
C GLN A 194 13.01 17.93 7.28
N GLN A 195 13.79 17.05 7.92
CA GLN A 195 13.77 15.62 7.64
C GLN A 195 12.43 14.98 7.99
N PHE A 196 11.84 15.31 9.14
CA PHE A 196 10.53 14.81 9.54
C PHE A 196 9.47 15.20 8.49
N TYR A 197 9.47 16.47 8.07
CA TYR A 197 8.56 16.96 7.05
C TYR A 197 8.77 16.26 5.71
N LEU A 198 10.03 16.05 5.29
CA LEU A 198 10.39 15.29 4.09
C LEU A 198 9.86 13.86 4.14
N ASP A 199 9.99 13.16 5.26
CA ASP A 199 9.53 11.79 5.43
C ASP A 199 8.02 11.66 5.28
N MET A 200 7.27 12.60 5.89
CA MET A 200 5.82 12.64 5.76
C MET A 200 5.37 13.03 4.34
N LYS A 201 6.08 13.95 3.68
CA LYS A 201 5.84 14.27 2.26
C LYS A 201 6.12 13.06 1.37
N PHE A 202 7.20 12.33 1.62
CA PHE A 202 7.55 11.13 0.86
C PHE A 202 6.44 10.07 0.92
N VAL A 203 5.87 9.84 2.10
CA VAL A 203 4.71 8.96 2.29
C VAL A 203 3.51 9.39 1.44
N MET A 204 3.18 10.69 1.44
CA MET A 204 2.09 11.20 0.59
C MET A 204 2.40 11.07 -0.90
N CYS A 205 3.64 11.35 -1.30
CA CYS A 205 4.09 11.26 -2.69
C CYS A 205 3.94 9.84 -3.24
N PHE A 206 4.55 8.84 -2.59
CA PHE A 206 4.48 7.48 -3.12
C PHE A 206 3.07 6.89 -3.03
N ALA A 207 2.30 7.24 -2.00
CA ALA A 207 0.93 6.73 -1.85
C ALA A 207 0.00 7.32 -2.92
N SER A 208 0.21 8.59 -3.27
CA SER A 208 -0.51 9.26 -4.36
C SER A 208 -0.18 8.62 -5.70
N GLN A 209 1.10 8.44 -6.01
CA GLN A 209 1.55 7.81 -7.26
C GLN A 209 1.06 6.37 -7.42
N GLY A 210 1.13 5.59 -6.34
CA GLY A 210 0.62 4.22 -6.30
C GLY A 210 -0.91 4.10 -6.23
N ARG A 211 -1.63 5.22 -6.15
CA ARG A 211 -3.09 5.32 -6.06
C ARG A 211 -3.70 4.64 -4.83
N TYR A 212 -2.94 4.57 -3.74
CA TYR A 212 -3.38 4.03 -2.45
C TYR A 212 -3.38 5.09 -1.32
N LEU A 213 -3.22 6.38 -1.65
CA LEU A 213 -3.44 7.47 -0.71
C LEU A 213 -4.93 7.59 -0.37
N SER A 214 -5.28 7.18 0.84
CA SER A 214 -6.65 7.31 1.36
C SER A 214 -6.85 8.69 2.02
N ARG A 215 -8.12 9.08 2.19
CA ARG A 215 -8.47 10.28 2.98
C ARG A 215 -8.02 10.17 4.43
N ASN A 216 -8.04 8.96 5.00
CA ASN A 216 -7.61 8.75 6.37
C ASN A 216 -6.08 8.89 6.48
N LEU A 217 -5.33 8.24 5.59
CA LEU A 217 -3.87 8.36 5.53
C LEU A 217 -3.46 9.83 5.37
N HIS A 218 -4.06 10.54 4.42
CA HIS A 218 -3.80 11.97 4.22
C HIS A 218 -4.07 12.79 5.49
N ARG A 219 -5.15 12.49 6.23
CA ARG A 219 -5.45 13.19 7.48
C ARG A 219 -4.38 12.90 8.55
N VAL A 220 -4.09 11.62 8.81
CA VAL A 220 -3.13 11.20 9.84
C VAL A 220 -1.74 11.79 9.56
N VAL A 221 -1.28 11.76 8.31
CA VAL A 221 0.01 12.38 7.94
C VAL A 221 0.02 13.88 8.24
N ASN A 222 -1.05 14.61 7.92
CA ASN A 222 -1.13 16.03 8.24
C ASN A 222 -1.22 16.30 9.76
N ASP A 223 -1.87 15.42 10.52
CA ASP A 223 -1.93 15.51 11.98
C ASP A 223 -0.52 15.31 12.58
N ILE A 224 0.24 14.32 12.07
CA ILE A 224 1.65 14.08 12.44
C ILE A 224 2.52 15.30 12.10
N ILE A 225 2.42 15.85 10.88
CA ILE A 225 3.14 17.07 10.48
C ILE A 225 2.82 18.21 11.43
N SER A 226 1.53 18.45 11.71
CA SER A 226 1.08 19.54 12.59
C SER A 226 1.63 19.39 14.00
N LYS A 227 1.71 18.16 14.52
CA LYS A 227 2.28 17.85 15.83
C LYS A 227 3.79 18.14 15.87
N ALA A 228 4.55 17.73 14.84
CA ALA A 228 5.97 18.05 14.73
C ALA A 228 6.24 19.56 14.63
N LEU A 229 5.43 20.30 13.85
CA LEU A 229 5.52 21.76 13.77
C LEU A 229 5.24 22.44 15.11
N ALA A 230 4.25 21.94 15.87
CA ALA A 230 3.93 22.46 17.18
C ALA A 230 5.06 22.20 18.20
N ALA A 231 5.62 20.99 18.20
CA ALA A 231 6.77 20.64 19.04
C ALA A 231 7.98 21.54 18.75
N PHE A 232 8.29 21.77 17.47
CA PHE A 232 9.35 22.71 17.10
C PHE A 232 9.03 24.15 17.51
N ALA A 233 7.80 24.62 17.29
CA ALA A 233 7.40 25.98 17.65
C ALA A 233 7.49 26.26 19.15
N ALA A 234 7.32 25.23 20.00
CA ALA A 234 7.49 25.34 21.45
C ALA A 234 8.91 25.76 21.88
N THR A 235 9.91 25.61 21.00
CA THR A 235 11.28 26.13 21.21
C THR A 235 11.40 27.65 21.06
N GLY A 236 10.34 28.33 20.59
CA GLY A 236 10.30 29.77 20.35
C GLY A 236 10.70 30.20 18.94
N MET A 237 10.99 29.24 18.05
CA MET A 237 11.30 29.49 16.63
C MET A 237 10.06 29.29 15.75
N ASP A 238 9.98 30.04 14.64
CA ASP A 238 8.91 29.84 13.65
C ASP A 238 9.25 28.63 12.75
N PRO A 239 8.45 27.55 12.75
CA PRO A 239 8.69 26.39 11.89
C PRO A 239 8.78 26.75 10.40
N TYR A 240 8.00 27.71 9.93
CA TYR A 240 7.99 28.10 8.52
C TYR A 240 9.21 28.93 8.11
N SER A 241 9.97 29.44 9.09
CA SER A 241 11.24 30.13 8.81
C SER A 241 12.38 29.19 8.46
N VAL A 242 12.26 27.91 8.83
CA VAL A 242 13.29 26.89 8.58
C VAL A 242 12.89 25.89 7.51
N LEU A 243 11.61 25.78 7.15
CA LEU A 243 11.17 24.85 6.10
C LEU A 243 11.42 25.42 4.69
N PRO A 244 12.01 24.63 3.78
CA PRO A 244 12.00 24.92 2.35
C PRO A 244 10.58 25.00 1.77
N GLU A 245 10.49 25.46 0.52
CA GLU A 245 9.22 25.43 -0.22
C GLU A 245 8.77 23.99 -0.54
N ASP A 246 7.46 23.78 -0.67
CA ASP A 246 6.88 22.46 -0.93
C ASP A 246 7.44 21.78 -2.20
N ASP A 247 7.79 22.57 -3.23
CA ASP A 247 8.35 22.07 -4.48
C ASP A 247 9.73 21.41 -4.28
N TRP A 248 10.54 21.92 -3.34
CA TRP A 248 11.83 21.32 -3.00
C TRP A 248 11.66 19.91 -2.42
N PHE A 249 10.68 19.73 -1.52
CA PHE A 249 10.36 18.41 -0.98
C PHE A 249 9.83 17.45 -2.06
N ASN A 250 9.00 17.96 -2.97
CA ASN A 250 8.45 17.17 -4.06
C ASN A 250 9.56 16.65 -4.99
N GLU A 251 10.55 17.48 -5.32
CA GLU A 251 11.71 17.10 -6.13
C GLU A 251 12.53 15.99 -5.47
N ILE A 252 12.86 16.14 -4.18
CA ILE A 252 13.62 15.12 -3.44
C ILE A 252 12.85 13.80 -3.35
N CYS A 253 11.54 13.87 -3.09
CA CYS A 253 10.69 12.68 -3.05
C CYS A 253 10.70 11.95 -4.39
N GLN A 254 10.60 12.68 -5.50
CA GLN A 254 10.64 12.10 -6.84
C GLN A 254 11.99 11.45 -7.15
N ASP A 255 13.08 12.15 -6.90
CA ASP A 255 14.42 11.63 -7.11
C ASP A 255 14.68 10.36 -6.29
N ALA A 256 14.24 10.34 -5.02
CA ALA A 256 14.32 9.15 -4.17
C ALA A 256 13.50 7.98 -4.72
N MET A 257 12.26 8.21 -5.16
CA MET A 257 11.41 7.17 -5.75
C MET A 257 12.00 6.61 -7.05
N GLU A 258 12.55 7.46 -7.91
CA GLU A 258 13.21 7.03 -9.15
C GLU A 258 14.44 6.15 -8.86
N ARG A 259 15.30 6.60 -7.93
CA ARG A 259 16.49 5.87 -7.49
C ARG A 259 16.11 4.50 -6.92
N LEU A 260 15.12 4.46 -6.02
CA LEU A 260 14.67 3.23 -5.36
C LEU A 260 13.92 2.29 -6.31
N SER A 261 13.27 2.81 -7.34
CA SER A 261 12.60 2.01 -8.38
C SER A 261 13.57 1.35 -9.36
N GLY A 262 14.84 1.77 -9.39
CA GLY A 262 15.82 1.30 -10.37
C GLY A 262 15.48 1.66 -11.82
N LYS A 263 14.55 2.61 -12.04
CA LYS A 263 14.24 3.11 -13.38
C LYS A 263 15.32 4.11 -13.78
N PRO A 264 16.01 3.93 -14.91
CA PRO A 264 17.01 4.90 -15.35
C PRO A 264 16.32 6.25 -15.56
N LYS A 265 16.91 7.33 -15.02
CA LYS A 265 16.56 8.71 -15.40
C LYS A 265 16.64 8.80 -16.91
N ILE A 266 15.50 8.87 -17.60
CA ILE A 266 15.47 9.24 -19.02
C ILE A 266 15.85 10.70 -19.04
N ALA A 267 17.15 10.96 -19.17
CA ALA A 267 17.67 12.28 -19.42
C ALA A 267 16.91 12.84 -20.63
N ASN A 268 16.30 14.02 -20.46
CA ASN A 268 15.67 14.77 -21.54
C ASN A 268 16.67 14.88 -22.71
N GLY A 269 16.46 14.08 -23.75
CA GLY A 269 17.30 14.08 -24.95
C GLY A 269 17.37 12.72 -25.65
N GLU A 270 16.66 12.63 -26.77
CA GLU A 270 16.73 11.59 -27.81
C GLU A 270 15.88 10.31 -27.70
N ARG A 271 14.76 10.36 -28.46
CA ARG A 271 14.15 9.32 -29.29
C ARG A 271 13.77 8.00 -28.61
N ASP A 272 12.45 7.82 -28.51
CA ASP A 272 11.79 6.53 -28.41
C ASP A 272 12.31 5.54 -29.48
N LEU A 273 13.22 4.65 -29.07
CA LEU A 273 13.66 3.52 -29.91
C LEU A 273 12.76 2.28 -29.78
N ASN A 274 11.68 2.35 -28.99
CA ASN A 274 10.78 1.22 -28.76
C ASN A 274 9.34 1.46 -29.25
N SER A 275 9.19 2.14 -30.39
CA SER A 275 7.90 2.20 -31.09
C SER A 275 7.83 1.11 -32.18
N PRO A 276 6.95 0.10 -32.09
CA PRO A 276 6.88 -1.03 -33.04
C PRO A 276 6.39 -0.65 -34.46
N THR A 277 6.19 0.62 -34.75
CA THR A 277 5.65 1.11 -36.03
C THR A 277 6.68 1.77 -36.94
N ALA A 278 7.95 1.87 -36.52
CA ALA A 278 9.00 2.49 -37.32
C ALA A 278 9.65 1.50 -38.32
N SER A 279 8.87 0.80 -39.15
CA SER A 279 9.40 -0.01 -40.28
C SER A 279 8.32 -0.42 -41.28
N VAL A 280 7.76 0.53 -42.05
CA VAL A 280 7.36 0.25 -43.46
C VAL A 280 7.43 1.55 -44.27
N SER A 281 8.61 1.87 -44.79
CA SER A 281 8.72 2.84 -45.88
C SER A 281 8.10 2.22 -47.13
N ALA A 282 6.93 2.70 -47.52
CA ALA A 282 6.26 2.33 -48.76
C ALA A 282 7.15 2.72 -49.96
N GLN A 283 7.86 1.74 -50.51
CA GLN A 283 8.39 1.83 -51.86
C GLN A 283 7.20 1.69 -52.83
N SER A 284 6.81 2.81 -53.42
CA SER A 284 5.83 2.87 -54.50
C SER A 284 6.35 2.11 -55.72
N ILE A 285 5.85 0.90 -55.94
CA ILE A 285 6.07 0.13 -57.17
C ILE A 285 4.88 0.45 -58.09
N SER A 286 5.10 1.36 -59.03
CA SER A 286 4.18 1.61 -60.14
C SER A 286 4.21 0.43 -61.12
N SER A 287 3.09 -0.27 -61.31
CA SER A 287 2.77 -0.87 -62.62
C SER A 287 1.33 -1.40 -62.66
N ILE A 288 0.67 -1.10 -63.78
CA ILE A 288 -0.22 -1.94 -64.59
C ILE A 288 -1.38 -1.09 -65.14
N ARG A 289 -1.18 -0.61 -66.37
CA ARG A 289 -2.23 -0.33 -67.35
C ARG A 289 -2.00 -1.31 -68.49
N SER A 290 -2.89 -2.28 -68.67
CA SER A 290 -3.04 -3.01 -69.92
C SER A 290 -4.50 -3.37 -70.12
N HIS A 291 -5.11 -2.75 -71.12
CA HIS A 291 -6.41 -3.07 -71.68
C HIS A 291 -6.35 -4.36 -72.51
N GLY A 292 -7.45 -5.10 -72.53
CA GLY A 292 -7.80 -6.16 -73.48
C GLY A 292 -9.00 -6.94 -72.92
N SER A 293 -10.10 -7.21 -73.61
CA SER A 293 -10.41 -7.12 -75.03
C SER A 293 -11.94 -7.14 -75.22
N SER A 294 -12.40 -6.58 -76.34
CA SER A 294 -13.38 -7.17 -77.26
C SER A 294 -13.02 -6.73 -78.67
#